data_AF-A0A963F5S1-F1
#
_entry.id   AF-A0A963F5S1-F1
#
_cell.length_a   1.000
_cell.length_b   1.000
_cell.length_c   1.000
_cell.angle_alpha   90.00
_cell.angle_beta   90.00
_cell.angle_gamma   90.00
#
_symmetry.space_group_name_H-M   'P 1'
#
loop_
_entity.id
_entity.type
_entity.pdbx_description
1 polymer ?
#
loop_
_entity_poly.entity_id
_entity_poly.type
_entity_poly.pdbx_seq_one_letter_code
_entity_poly.pdbx_strand_id
1 'polypeptide(L)'
;MPALEEQRTFNSLQNTTARLQHTAKGMVELASNYAVNTPLDDFAYQRDVKLYYAEIRKQINLFDEIIQALMTGVFSPAHTNRNSEFAPTLNPAVQMAISAVEETWSDFRNGVDQALGMASKGPNLREAADFITVSHLPLVESIDVLRAQIQHLATSRLDRVNQLYWIVLLTVVAVTLGILAWFVVSILRPLGRAVAGFNTVAQGDFGFQVP
;
A
#
# COMPACT_ATOMS: atom_id res chain seq x y z
N MET A 1 -14.61 11.79 6.89
CA MET A 1 -13.66 10.81 7.44
C MET A 1 -12.67 10.34 6.36
N PRO A 2 -11.85 11.23 5.77
CA PRO A 2 -10.99 10.88 4.63
C PRO A 2 -9.80 9.97 5.00
N ALA A 3 -9.20 10.15 6.18
CA ALA A 3 -8.01 9.38 6.59
C ALA A 3 -8.26 7.87 6.73
N LEU A 4 -9.44 7.48 7.23
CA LEU A 4 -9.82 6.06 7.38
C LEU A 4 -10.06 5.39 6.02
N GLU A 5 -10.64 6.14 5.07
CA GLU A 5 -10.89 5.66 3.72
C GLU A 5 -9.59 5.48 2.94
N GLU A 6 -8.65 6.41 3.09
CA GLU A 6 -7.30 6.31 2.54
C GLU A 6 -6.54 5.10 3.10
N GLN A 7 -6.58 4.87 4.41
CA GLN A 7 -5.92 3.73 5.03
C GLN A 7 -6.51 2.40 4.54
N ARG A 8 -7.84 2.31 4.39
CA ARG A 8 -8.50 1.14 3.81
C ARG A 8 -8.09 0.91 2.35
N THR A 9 -7.98 1.98 1.57
CA THR A 9 -7.53 1.93 0.17
C THR A 9 -6.09 1.42 0.07
N PHE A 10 -5.20 1.91 0.94
CA PHE A 10 -3.82 1.41 1.02
C PHE A 10 -3.76 -0.08 1.40
N ASN A 11 -4.48 -0.49 2.44
CA ASN A 11 -4.52 -1.90 2.85
C ASN A 11 -5.04 -2.80 1.73
N SER A 12 -6.01 -2.31 0.95
CA SER A 12 -6.53 -3.03 -0.21
C SER A 12 -5.47 -3.19 -1.30
N LEU A 13 -4.74 -2.12 -1.63
CA LEU A 13 -3.62 -2.18 -2.59
C LEU A 13 -2.53 -3.14 -2.13
N GLN A 14 -2.12 -3.06 -0.86
CA GLN A 14 -1.10 -3.93 -0.30
C GLN A 14 -1.52 -5.41 -0.31
N ASN A 15 -2.78 -5.71 0.03
CA ASN A 15 -3.33 -7.06 -0.05
C ASN A 15 -3.32 -7.56 -1.50
N THR A 16 -3.78 -6.74 -2.45
CA THR A 16 -3.78 -7.11 -3.87
C THR A 16 -2.38 -7.43 -4.39
N THR A 17 -1.38 -6.59 -4.09
CA THR A 17 0.01 -6.85 -4.49
C THR A 17 0.59 -8.07 -3.79
N ALA A 18 0.25 -8.32 -2.53
CA ALA A 18 0.65 -9.54 -1.83
C ALA A 18 0.05 -10.78 -2.47
N ARG A 19 -1.24 -10.76 -2.83
CA ARG A 19 -1.91 -11.86 -3.55
C ARG A 19 -1.24 -12.15 -4.89
N LEU A 20 -0.84 -11.11 -5.61
CA LEU A 20 -0.13 -11.23 -6.87
C LEU A 20 1.24 -11.92 -6.69
N GLN A 21 2.00 -11.50 -5.67
CA GLN A 21 3.27 -12.16 -5.32
C GLN A 21 3.08 -13.63 -4.89
N HIS A 22 2.06 -13.91 -4.07
CA HIS A 22 1.73 -15.27 -3.66
C HIS A 22 1.35 -16.15 -4.86
N THR A 23 0.64 -15.59 -5.83
CA THR A 23 0.25 -16.30 -7.07
C THR A 23 1.47 -16.61 -7.92
N ALA A 24 2.38 -15.65 -8.12
CA ALA A 24 3.63 -15.88 -8.84
C ALA A 24 4.46 -17.01 -8.20
N LYS A 25 4.64 -16.95 -6.86
CA LYS A 25 5.36 -17.99 -6.12
C LYS A 25 4.67 -19.35 -6.18
N GLY A 26 3.33 -19.36 -6.11
CA GLY A 26 2.53 -20.58 -6.26
C GLY A 26 2.72 -21.24 -7.62
N MET A 27 2.81 -20.47 -8.71
CA MET A 27 3.09 -21.02 -10.05
C MET A 27 4.47 -21.67 -10.10
N VAL A 28 5.48 -21.03 -9.52
CA VAL A 28 6.86 -21.55 -9.48
C VAL A 28 6.96 -22.83 -8.65
N GLU A 29 6.32 -22.86 -7.48
CA GLU A 29 6.30 -24.04 -6.61
C GLU A 29 5.57 -25.20 -7.28
N LEU A 30 4.40 -24.94 -7.88
CA LEU A 30 3.63 -25.91 -8.64
C LEU A 30 4.48 -26.50 -9.78
N ALA A 31 5.14 -25.64 -10.57
CA ALA A 31 6.00 -26.04 -11.67
C ALA A 31 7.22 -26.83 -11.23
N SER A 32 7.90 -26.41 -10.17
CA SER A 32 9.04 -27.13 -9.60
C SER A 32 8.63 -28.52 -9.12
N ASN A 33 7.50 -28.63 -8.41
CA ASN A 33 6.96 -29.92 -7.96
C ASN A 33 6.61 -30.85 -9.11
N TYR A 34 6.06 -30.32 -10.21
CA TYR A 34 5.75 -31.12 -11.40
C TYR A 34 7.01 -31.58 -12.13
N ALA A 35 8.00 -30.70 -12.30
CA ALA A 35 9.27 -31.03 -12.96
C ALA A 35 9.97 -32.21 -12.26
N VAL A 36 9.96 -32.23 -10.92
CA VAL A 36 10.53 -33.32 -10.10
C VAL A 36 9.74 -34.64 -10.23
N ASN A 37 8.43 -34.57 -10.44
CA ASN A 37 7.52 -35.73 -10.40
C ASN A 37 6.89 -36.06 -11.76
N THR A 38 7.60 -35.76 -12.87
CA THR A 38 7.05 -35.92 -14.22
C THR A 38 6.60 -37.38 -14.45
N PRO A 39 5.35 -37.62 -14.90
CA PRO A 39 4.82 -38.96 -15.10
C PRO A 39 5.55 -39.71 -16.23
N LEU A 40 5.75 -41.02 -16.04
CA LEU A 40 6.41 -41.91 -17.00
C LEU A 40 5.42 -42.62 -17.93
N ASP A 41 4.14 -42.65 -17.57
CA ASP A 41 3.08 -43.35 -18.31
C ASP A 41 1.93 -42.43 -18.73
N ASP A 42 1.20 -42.84 -19.76
CA ASP A 42 0.12 -42.07 -20.37
C ASP A 42 -1.07 -41.84 -19.41
N PHE A 43 -1.33 -42.75 -18.44
CA PHE A 43 -2.45 -42.60 -17.49
C PHE A 43 -2.16 -41.53 -16.43
N ALA A 44 -0.96 -41.57 -15.86
CA ALA A 44 -0.48 -40.55 -14.92
C ALA A 44 -0.41 -39.18 -15.59
N TYR A 45 0.02 -39.11 -16.86
CA TYR A 45 -0.01 -37.87 -17.63
C TYR A 45 -1.44 -37.31 -17.80
N GLN A 46 -2.43 -38.14 -18.15
CA GLN A 46 -3.83 -37.67 -18.27
C GLN A 46 -4.43 -37.19 -16.95
N ARG A 47 -4.04 -37.80 -15.82
CA ARG A 47 -4.41 -37.30 -14.48
C ARG A 47 -3.80 -35.92 -14.24
N ASP A 48 -2.53 -35.75 -14.56
CA ASP A 48 -1.82 -34.50 -14.31
C ASP A 48 -2.33 -33.38 -15.24
N VAL A 49 -2.75 -33.68 -16.48
CA VAL A 49 -3.50 -32.74 -17.32
C VAL A 49 -4.78 -32.26 -16.62
N LYS A 50 -5.50 -33.11 -15.90
CA LYS A 50 -6.72 -32.64 -15.20
C LYS A 50 -6.42 -31.78 -13.97
N LEU A 51 -5.29 -32.00 -13.31
CA LEU A 51 -4.96 -31.33 -12.05
C LEU A 51 -4.02 -30.13 -12.27
N TYR A 52 -2.84 -30.38 -12.82
CA TYR A 52 -1.77 -29.39 -12.98
C TYR A 52 -2.11 -28.33 -14.02
N TYR A 53 -2.58 -28.72 -15.22
CA TYR A 53 -2.96 -27.75 -16.26
C TYR A 53 -4.11 -26.85 -15.78
N ALA A 54 -5.13 -27.44 -15.14
CA ALA A 54 -6.26 -26.70 -14.61
C ALA A 54 -5.83 -25.69 -13.54
N GLU A 55 -4.91 -26.08 -12.64
CA GLU A 55 -4.39 -25.21 -11.60
C GLU A 55 -3.52 -24.08 -12.17
N ILE A 56 -2.64 -24.36 -13.15
CA ILE A 56 -1.90 -23.29 -13.86
C ILE A 56 -2.86 -22.30 -14.50
N ARG A 57 -3.86 -22.79 -15.23
CA ARG A 57 -4.85 -21.91 -15.89
C ARG A 57 -5.59 -21.04 -14.88
N LYS A 58 -5.97 -21.61 -13.73
CA LYS A 58 -6.60 -20.88 -12.65
C LYS A 58 -5.69 -19.78 -12.10
N GLN A 59 -4.39 -20.05 -11.91
CA GLN A 59 -3.44 -19.06 -11.42
C GLN A 59 -3.17 -17.95 -12.45
N ILE A 60 -3.05 -18.28 -13.74
CA ILE A 60 -2.97 -17.30 -14.84
C ILE A 60 -4.19 -16.38 -14.84
N ASN A 61 -5.40 -16.94 -14.78
CA ASN A 61 -6.63 -16.15 -14.79
C ASN A 61 -6.72 -15.23 -13.57
N LEU A 62 -6.36 -15.72 -12.38
CA LEU A 62 -6.34 -14.90 -11.17
C LEU A 62 -5.31 -13.76 -11.27
N PHE A 63 -4.16 -14.02 -11.90
CA PHE A 63 -3.14 -13.01 -12.12
C PHE A 63 -3.64 -11.94 -13.11
N ASP A 64 -4.26 -12.35 -14.22
CA ASP A 64 -4.89 -11.46 -15.20
C ASP A 64 -5.94 -10.55 -14.55
N GLU A 65 -6.84 -11.10 -13.74
CA GLU A 65 -7.86 -10.33 -13.02
C GLU A 65 -7.24 -9.26 -12.12
N ILE A 66 -6.17 -9.61 -11.39
CA ILE A 66 -5.49 -8.65 -10.51
C ILE A 66 -4.78 -7.55 -11.30
N ILE A 67 -4.05 -7.91 -12.37
CA ILE A 67 -3.36 -6.92 -13.22
C ILE A 67 -4.37 -5.98 -13.88
N GLN A 68 -5.48 -6.51 -14.39
CA GLN A 68 -6.53 -5.70 -14.98
C GLN A 68 -7.14 -4.73 -13.97
N ALA A 69 -7.38 -5.17 -12.73
CA ALA A 69 -7.84 -4.28 -11.66
C ALA A 69 -6.82 -3.18 -11.33
N LEU A 70 -5.52 -3.51 -11.31
CA LEU A 70 -4.44 -2.54 -11.08
C LEU A 70 -4.33 -1.52 -12.22
N MET A 71 -4.41 -1.97 -13.48
CA MET A 71 -4.30 -1.13 -14.68
C MET A 71 -5.50 -0.19 -14.85
N THR A 72 -6.72 -0.70 -14.64
CA THR A 72 -7.94 0.12 -14.71
C THR A 72 -8.10 1.02 -13.49
N GLY A 73 -7.42 0.68 -12.39
CA GLY A 73 -7.64 1.30 -11.09
C GLY A 73 -9.01 1.00 -10.50
N VAL A 74 -9.78 0.07 -11.07
CA VAL A 74 -11.11 -0.29 -10.60
C VAL A 74 -11.04 -1.63 -9.90
N PHE A 75 -11.30 -1.61 -8.59
CA PHE A 75 -11.26 -2.82 -7.78
C PHE A 75 -12.66 -3.27 -7.39
N SER A 76 -13.06 -4.44 -7.88
CA SER A 76 -14.33 -5.07 -7.50
C SER A 76 -14.34 -5.49 -6.02
N PRO A 77 -15.52 -5.44 -5.35
CA PRO A 77 -15.77 -6.07 -4.05
C PRO A 77 -15.22 -7.50 -3.93
N ALA A 78 -15.34 -8.28 -5.01
CA ALA A 78 -14.90 -9.67 -5.08
C ALA A 78 -13.40 -9.85 -4.80
N HIS A 79 -12.60 -8.81 -5.01
CA HIS A 79 -11.15 -8.87 -4.85
C HIS A 79 -10.62 -8.08 -3.66
N THR A 80 -11.45 -7.27 -2.99
CA THR A 80 -10.96 -6.23 -2.07
C THR A 80 -11.59 -6.19 -0.68
N ASN A 81 -12.36 -7.22 -0.28
CA ASN A 81 -13.04 -7.28 1.03
C ASN A 81 -13.83 -6.00 1.35
N ARG A 82 -14.26 -5.28 0.32
CA ARG A 82 -15.02 -4.03 0.40
C ARG A 82 -16.43 -4.27 -0.12
N ASN A 83 -17.39 -3.52 0.41
CA ASN A 83 -18.80 -3.62 0.00
C ASN A 83 -19.09 -2.83 -1.29
N SER A 84 -18.13 -2.05 -1.79
CA SER A 84 -18.26 -1.22 -2.99
C SER A 84 -16.96 -1.19 -3.77
N GLU A 85 -17.07 -0.88 -5.05
CA GLU A 85 -15.90 -0.56 -5.89
C GLU A 85 -15.14 0.62 -5.30
N PHE A 86 -13.82 0.65 -5.54
CA PHE A 86 -13.02 1.82 -5.23
C PHE A 86 -11.96 2.07 -6.31
N ALA A 87 -11.62 3.35 -6.46
CA ALA A 87 -10.60 3.82 -7.38
C ALA A 87 -9.52 4.61 -6.62
N PRO A 88 -8.33 4.04 -6.35
CA PRO A 88 -7.27 4.75 -5.66
C PRO A 88 -6.64 5.82 -6.57
N THR A 89 -6.30 6.97 -6.01
CA THR A 89 -5.42 7.93 -6.68
C THR A 89 -3.98 7.44 -6.56
N LEU A 90 -3.44 6.94 -7.67
CA LEU A 90 -2.06 6.45 -7.78
C LEU A 90 -1.14 7.59 -8.23
N ASN A 91 0.10 7.61 -7.74
CA ASN A 91 1.12 8.52 -8.24
C ASN A 91 1.77 7.93 -9.51
N PRO A 92 2.50 8.74 -10.31
CA PRO A 92 3.16 8.25 -11.52
C PRO A 92 4.13 7.10 -11.28
N ALA A 93 4.83 7.07 -10.14
CA ALA A 93 5.77 6.01 -9.79
C ALA A 93 5.09 4.64 -9.63
N VAL A 94 3.94 4.58 -8.95
CA VAL A 94 3.15 3.35 -8.82
C VAL A 94 2.55 2.95 -10.17
N GLN A 95 2.07 3.91 -10.98
CA GLN A 95 1.55 3.61 -12.32
C GLN A 95 2.62 2.99 -13.22
N MET A 96 3.84 3.56 -13.24
CA MET A 96 4.96 2.98 -14.00
C MET A 96 5.32 1.58 -13.51
N ALA A 97 5.29 1.34 -12.20
CA ALA A 97 5.55 0.01 -11.66
C ALA A 97 4.45 -1.00 -12.04
N ILE A 98 3.18 -0.58 -12.07
CA ILE A 98 2.09 -1.44 -12.56
C ILE A 98 2.30 -1.79 -14.04
N SER A 99 2.65 -0.82 -14.89
CA SER A 99 2.94 -1.07 -16.31
C SER A 99 4.11 -2.04 -16.50
N ALA A 100 5.17 -1.92 -15.70
CA ALA A 100 6.30 -2.85 -15.75
C ALA A 100 5.90 -4.29 -15.35
N VAL A 101 5.01 -4.44 -14.37
CA VAL A 101 4.45 -5.76 -14.02
C VAL A 101 3.59 -6.30 -15.15
N GLU A 102 2.77 -5.47 -15.79
CA GLU A 102 1.91 -5.88 -16.90
C GLU A 102 2.74 -6.34 -18.12
N GLU A 103 3.78 -5.61 -18.48
CA GLU A 103 4.71 -5.97 -19.55
C GLU A 103 5.40 -7.30 -19.27
N THR A 104 6.05 -7.42 -18.09
CA THR A 104 6.72 -8.67 -17.69
C THR A 104 5.76 -9.85 -17.55
N TRP A 105 4.51 -9.60 -17.12
CA TRP A 105 3.47 -10.62 -17.07
C TRP A 105 3.04 -11.08 -18.46
N SER A 106 2.83 -10.15 -19.39
CA SER A 106 2.46 -10.46 -20.77
C SER A 106 3.51 -11.36 -21.43
N ASP A 107 4.79 -11.00 -21.31
CA ASP A 107 5.90 -11.80 -21.84
C ASP A 107 5.99 -13.17 -21.20
N PHE A 108 5.90 -13.23 -19.86
CA PHE A 108 5.92 -14.49 -19.12
C PHE A 108 4.75 -15.40 -19.52
N ARG A 109 3.53 -14.86 -19.56
CA ARG A 109 2.32 -15.59 -19.96
C ARG A 109 2.44 -16.13 -21.38
N ASN A 110 2.90 -15.31 -22.32
CA ASN A 110 3.09 -15.74 -23.70
C ASN A 110 4.08 -16.90 -23.79
N GLY A 111 5.18 -16.86 -23.01
CA GLY A 111 6.12 -17.96 -22.92
C GLY A 111 5.51 -19.23 -22.31
N VAL A 112 4.68 -19.10 -21.27
CA VAL A 112 3.93 -20.23 -20.69
C VAL A 112 2.95 -20.82 -21.71
N ASP A 113 2.20 -19.99 -22.43
CA ASP A 113 1.24 -20.45 -23.44
C ASP A 113 1.94 -21.15 -24.62
N GLN A 114 3.12 -20.66 -25.05
CA GLN A 114 3.95 -21.32 -26.05
C GLN A 114 4.46 -22.68 -25.55
N ALA A 115 4.99 -22.72 -24.32
CA ALA A 115 5.50 -23.92 -23.69
C ALA A 115 4.40 -24.97 -23.42
N LEU A 116 3.16 -24.52 -23.16
CA LEU A 116 1.99 -25.38 -23.02
C LEU A 116 1.45 -25.93 -24.35
N GLY A 117 1.99 -25.49 -25.50
CA GLY A 117 1.47 -25.75 -26.85
C GLY A 117 0.91 -27.16 -27.09
N MET A 118 0.01 -27.29 -28.07
CA MET A 118 -0.66 -28.57 -28.31
C MET A 118 0.30 -29.56 -28.98
N ALA A 119 0.74 -30.57 -28.23
CA ALA A 119 1.34 -31.77 -28.79
C ALA A 119 0.24 -32.76 -29.23
N SER A 120 0.62 -33.76 -30.03
CA SER A 120 -0.26 -34.83 -30.52
C SER A 120 -1.11 -35.53 -29.43
N LYS A 121 -0.69 -35.46 -28.15
CA LYS A 121 -1.33 -36.12 -27.00
C LYS A 121 -1.89 -35.16 -25.92
N GLY A 122 -1.78 -33.84 -26.08
CA GLY A 122 -2.20 -32.86 -25.06
C GLY A 122 -1.20 -31.72 -24.86
N PRO A 123 -1.43 -30.83 -23.87
CA PRO A 123 -0.54 -29.70 -23.57
C PRO A 123 0.82 -30.18 -23.03
N ASN A 124 1.91 -29.54 -23.46
CA ASN A 124 3.25 -29.93 -22.98
C ASN A 124 3.54 -29.39 -21.57
N LEU A 125 3.02 -30.10 -20.56
CA LEU A 125 3.12 -29.69 -19.15
C LEU A 125 4.56 -29.63 -18.63
N ARG A 126 5.45 -30.47 -19.17
CA ARG A 126 6.86 -30.50 -18.78
C ARG A 126 7.59 -29.26 -19.27
N GLU A 127 7.42 -28.93 -20.54
CA GLU A 127 8.03 -27.74 -21.12
C GLU A 127 7.50 -26.46 -20.44
N ALA A 128 6.20 -26.41 -20.12
CA ALA A 128 5.64 -25.33 -19.33
C ALA A 128 6.23 -25.24 -17.92
N ALA A 129 6.44 -26.38 -17.24
CA ALA A 129 7.07 -26.40 -15.91
C ALA A 129 8.52 -25.91 -15.96
N ASP A 130 9.29 -26.38 -16.93
CA ASP A 130 10.68 -25.96 -17.15
C ASP A 130 10.75 -24.45 -17.47
N PHE A 131 9.86 -23.95 -18.33
CA PHE A 131 9.78 -22.52 -18.63
C PHE A 131 9.45 -21.69 -17.38
N ILE A 132 8.41 -22.06 -16.62
CA ILE A 132 8.00 -21.31 -15.42
C ILE A 132 9.15 -21.26 -14.41
N THR A 133 9.82 -22.37 -14.17
CA THR A 133 10.92 -22.43 -13.19
C THR A 133 12.13 -21.58 -13.60
N VAL A 134 12.44 -21.49 -14.89
CA VAL A 134 13.60 -20.72 -15.39
C VAL A 134 13.27 -19.23 -15.57
N SER A 135 12.07 -18.89 -16.05
CA SER A 135 11.73 -17.55 -16.53
C SER A 135 10.96 -16.67 -15.54
N HIS A 136 10.70 -17.14 -14.31
CA HIS A 136 9.88 -16.40 -13.34
C HIS A 136 10.55 -15.15 -12.73
N LEU A 137 11.89 -15.08 -12.73
CA LEU A 137 12.66 -14.06 -12.00
C LEU A 137 12.25 -12.62 -12.36
N PRO A 138 12.22 -12.21 -13.65
CA PRO A 138 11.84 -10.85 -14.03
C PRO A 138 10.43 -10.46 -13.55
N LEU A 139 9.48 -11.41 -13.57
CA LEU A 139 8.14 -11.19 -13.06
C LEU A 139 8.15 -10.98 -11.55
N VAL A 140 8.87 -11.79 -10.78
CA VAL A 140 8.94 -11.61 -9.32
C VAL A 140 9.60 -10.28 -8.94
N GLU A 141 10.65 -9.88 -9.65
CA GLU A 141 11.35 -8.61 -9.43
C GLU A 141 10.46 -7.41 -9.72
N SER A 142 9.70 -7.41 -10.82
CA SER A 142 8.78 -6.30 -11.14
C SER A 142 7.68 -6.15 -10.07
N ILE A 143 7.20 -7.27 -9.51
CA ILE A 143 6.22 -7.28 -8.41
C ILE A 143 6.82 -6.70 -7.13
N ASP A 144 8.07 -7.05 -6.81
CA ASP A 144 8.75 -6.52 -5.63
C ASP A 144 8.99 -5.00 -5.75
N VAL A 145 9.31 -4.50 -6.96
CA VAL A 145 9.37 -3.07 -7.25
C VAL A 145 8.01 -2.40 -7.03
N LEU A 146 6.92 -2.98 -7.55
CA LEU A 146 5.57 -2.46 -7.33
C LEU A 146 5.22 -2.39 -5.84
N ARG A 147 5.54 -3.45 -5.08
CA ARG A 147 5.31 -3.47 -3.62
C ARG A 147 6.07 -2.36 -2.92
N ALA A 148 7.33 -2.14 -3.28
CA ALA A 148 8.14 -1.07 -2.73
C ALA A 148 7.53 0.31 -3.02
N GLN A 149 7.06 0.56 -4.24
CA GLN A 149 6.42 1.83 -4.60
C GLN A 149 5.11 2.07 -3.84
N ILE A 150 4.29 1.04 -3.66
CA ILE A 150 3.07 1.11 -2.85
C ILE A 150 3.43 1.41 -1.38
N GLN A 151 4.46 0.77 -0.83
CA GLN A 151 4.92 1.03 0.53
C GLN A 151 5.45 2.46 0.70
N HIS A 152 6.22 2.97 -0.27
CA HIS A 152 6.66 4.37 -0.28
C HIS A 152 5.48 5.36 -0.33
N LEU A 153 4.44 5.06 -1.10
CA LEU A 153 3.22 5.87 -1.14
C LEU A 153 2.56 5.97 0.24
N ALA A 154 2.56 4.89 1.03
CA ALA A 154 2.05 4.93 2.40
C ALA A 154 2.93 5.78 3.33
N THR A 155 4.26 5.58 3.31
CA THR A 155 5.17 6.31 4.21
C THR A 155 5.13 7.81 3.94
N SER A 156 5.14 8.23 2.67
CA SER A 156 5.07 9.65 2.31
C SER A 156 3.76 10.33 2.76
N ARG A 157 2.67 9.58 2.89
CA ARG A 157 1.41 10.12 3.44
C ARG A 157 1.45 10.24 4.96
N LEU A 158 2.05 9.26 5.65
CA LEU A 158 2.23 9.31 7.11
C LEU A 158 3.09 10.51 7.53
N ASP A 159 4.14 10.82 6.77
CA ASP A 159 5.02 11.97 7.06
C ASP A 159 4.26 13.30 6.99
N ARG A 160 3.36 13.47 6.01
CA ARG A 160 2.51 14.67 5.90
C ARG A 160 1.55 14.79 7.08
N VAL A 161 0.96 13.69 7.52
CA VAL A 161 0.07 13.66 8.69
C VAL A 161 0.85 14.03 9.96
N ASN A 162 2.07 13.49 10.12
CA ASN A 162 2.94 13.80 11.25
C ASN A 162 3.34 15.29 11.28
N GLN A 163 3.66 15.88 10.13
CA GLN A 163 3.92 17.32 10.02
C GLN A 163 2.71 18.16 10.46
N LEU A 164 1.50 17.75 10.07
CA LEU A 164 0.27 18.44 10.48
C LEU A 164 0.08 18.40 12.00
N TYR A 165 0.35 17.24 12.63
CA TYR A 165 0.29 17.12 14.09
C TYR A 165 1.27 18.06 14.78
N TRP A 166 2.51 18.18 14.28
CA TRP A 166 3.48 19.13 14.82
C TRP A 166 3.02 20.60 14.70
N ILE A 167 2.42 20.98 13.57
CA ILE A 167 1.87 22.34 13.39
C ILE A 167 0.73 22.62 14.37
N VAL A 168 -0.18 21.65 14.55
CA VAL A 168 -1.30 21.79 15.49
C VAL A 168 -0.77 21.89 16.93
N LEU A 169 0.18 21.04 17.31
CA LEU A 169 0.81 21.07 18.63
C LEU A 169 1.47 22.43 18.90
N LEU A 170 2.28 22.92 17.96
CA LEU A 170 2.92 24.23 18.08
C LEU A 170 1.90 25.37 18.20
N THR A 171 0.79 25.28 17.45
CA THR A 171 -0.29 26.26 17.52
C THR A 171 -0.94 26.28 18.90
N VAL A 172 -1.24 25.12 19.48
CA VAL A 172 -1.83 25.00 20.83
C VAL A 172 -0.87 25.57 21.89
N VAL A 173 0.42 25.25 21.78
CA VAL A 173 1.45 25.80 22.68
C VAL A 173 1.54 27.32 22.55
N ALA A 174 1.57 27.84 21.33
CA ALA A 174 1.65 29.28 21.07
C ALA A 174 0.43 30.04 21.62
N VAL A 175 -0.78 29.51 21.42
CA VAL A 175 -2.02 30.10 21.97
C VAL A 175 -1.98 30.10 23.50
N THR A 176 -1.55 28.99 24.12
CA THR A 176 -1.46 28.87 25.58
C THR A 176 -0.47 29.89 26.16
N LEU A 177 0.72 30.01 25.56
CA LEU A 177 1.71 31.00 25.94
C LEU A 177 1.20 32.43 25.71
N GLY A 178 0.48 32.67 24.62
CA GLY A 178 -0.14 33.96 24.31
C GLY A 178 -1.16 34.38 25.36
N ILE A 179 -2.02 33.46 25.80
CA ILE A 179 -3.00 33.70 26.87
C ILE A 179 -2.29 34.00 28.19
N LEU A 180 -1.27 33.22 28.55
CA LEU A 180 -0.46 33.45 29.75
C LEU A 180 0.22 34.82 29.73
N ALA A 181 0.87 35.17 28.61
CA ALA A 181 1.53 36.47 28.45
C ALA A 181 0.53 37.63 28.54
N TRP A 182 -0.62 37.50 27.87
CA TRP A 182 -1.69 38.49 27.93
C TRP A 182 -2.24 38.65 29.35
N PHE A 183 -2.45 37.55 30.08
CA PHE A 183 -2.91 37.57 31.47
C PHE A 183 -1.91 38.30 32.40
N VAL A 184 -0.62 38.01 32.24
CA VAL A 184 0.43 38.67 33.03
C VAL A 184 0.49 40.18 32.75
N VAL A 185 0.43 40.57 31.48
CA VAL A 185 0.57 41.97 31.08
C VAL A 185 -0.69 42.79 31.36
N SER A 186 -1.88 42.24 31.09
CA SER A 186 -3.15 42.97 31.21
C SER A 186 -3.77 42.90 32.59
N ILE A 187 -3.51 41.85 33.39
CA ILE A 187 -4.18 41.67 34.69
C ILE A 187 -3.19 41.77 35.85
N LEU A 188 -2.14 40.94 35.88
CA LEU A 188 -1.23 40.89 37.03
C LEU A 188 -0.40 42.16 37.20
N ARG A 189 0.13 42.72 36.11
CA ARG A 189 0.95 43.95 36.17
C ARG A 189 0.15 45.17 36.66
N PRO A 190 -1.04 45.48 36.14
CA PRO A 190 -1.86 46.57 36.67
C PRO A 190 -2.26 46.35 38.14
N LEU A 191 -2.62 45.13 38.51
CA LEU A 191 -2.95 44.81 39.90
C LEU A 191 -1.76 45.08 40.84
N GLY A 192 -0.56 44.69 40.43
CA GLY A 192 0.67 44.96 41.19
C GLY A 192 0.95 46.47 41.34
N ARG A 193 0.70 47.27 40.29
CA ARG A 193 0.82 48.73 40.37
C ARG A 193 -0.22 49.34 41.31
N ALA A 194 -1.46 48.86 41.26
CA ALA A 194 -2.53 49.32 42.15
C ALA A 194 -2.20 49.00 43.61
N VAL A 195 -1.77 47.76 43.92
CA VAL A 195 -1.35 47.35 45.27
C VAL A 195 -0.17 48.20 45.75
N ALA A 196 0.83 48.44 44.90
CA ALA A 196 1.96 49.29 45.23
C ALA A 196 1.51 50.73 45.56
N GLY A 197 0.62 51.30 44.75
CA GLY A 197 0.06 52.64 44.99
C GLY A 197 -0.73 52.74 46.29
N PHE A 198 -1.57 51.75 46.61
CA PHE A 198 -2.27 51.70 47.89
C PHE A 198 -1.31 51.61 49.08
N ASN A 199 -0.21 50.86 48.95
CA ASN A 199 0.81 50.75 50.00
C ASN A 199 1.52 52.08 50.23
N THR A 200 1.78 52.86 49.18
CA THR A 200 2.36 54.21 49.26
C THR A 200 1.41 55.19 49.97
N VAL A 201 0.12 55.16 49.64
CA VAL A 201 -0.89 55.99 50.33
C VAL A 201 -1.00 55.62 51.80
N ALA A 202 -0.98 54.32 52.13
CA ALA A 202 -1.02 53.84 53.51
C ALA A 202 0.22 54.25 54.34
N GLN A 203 1.35 54.52 53.69
CA GLN A 203 2.56 55.06 54.32
C GLN A 203 2.51 56.59 54.55
N GLY A 204 1.42 57.26 54.17
CA GLY A 204 1.14 58.66 54.50
C GLY A 204 1.25 59.64 53.35
N ASP A 205 1.52 59.19 52.11
CA ASP A 205 1.47 60.03 50.92
C ASP A 205 0.05 60.07 50.34
N PHE A 206 -0.81 60.91 50.92
CA PHE A 206 -2.19 61.09 50.47
C PHE A 206 -2.33 61.87 49.16
N GLY A 207 -1.22 62.37 48.58
CA GLY A 207 -1.22 63.08 47.30
C GLY A 207 -1.10 62.15 46.08
N PHE A 208 -0.75 60.87 46.29
CA PHE A 208 -0.50 59.92 45.21
C PHE A 208 -1.81 59.42 44.57
N GLN A 209 -2.01 59.72 43.28
CA GLN A 209 -3.11 59.17 42.49
C GLN A 209 -2.72 57.82 41.88
N VAL A 210 -3.46 56.78 42.24
CA VAL A 210 -3.26 55.42 41.72
C VAL A 210 -3.75 55.38 40.26
N PRO A 211 -2.96 54.84 39.32
CA PRO A 211 -3.38 54.67 37.93
C PRO A 211 -4.32 53.47 37.73
#